data_AF-A0A8T1RWR6-F1
#
_entry.id   AF-A0A8T1RWR6-F1
#
_cell.length_a   1.000
_cell.length_b   1.000
_cell.length_c   1.000
_cell.angle_alpha   90.00
_cell.angle_beta   90.00
_cell.angle_gamma   90.00
#
_symmetry.space_group_name_H-M   'P 1'
#
loop_
_entity.id
_entity.type
_entity.pdbx_description
1 polymer ?
#
loop_
_entity_poly.entity_id
_entity_poly.type
_entity_poly.pdbx_seq_one_letter_code
_entity_poly.pdbx_strand_id
1 'polypeptide(L)'
;MTFNRALQTGESLTFTAETGPKPSLQAKTQAVFDISTTASNSTWSAVQQSTDSSSVSVSISSPANAAIGRYKLSVQPASGGSASRSTLGT
;
A
#
# COMPACT_ATOMS: atom_id res chain seq x y z
N MET A 1 8.28 -0.76 7.15
CA MET A 1 7.95 -2.21 7.08
C MET A 1 9.24 -2.98 6.86
N THR A 2 9.36 -4.18 7.40
CA THR A 2 10.58 -4.99 7.33
C THR A 2 10.33 -6.23 6.49
N PHE A 3 11.21 -6.46 5.52
CA PHE A 3 11.23 -7.61 4.64
C PHE A 3 12.33 -8.58 5.06
N ASN A 4 12.21 -9.82 4.61
CA ASN A 4 13.26 -10.82 4.74
C ASN A 4 14.49 -10.52 3.86
N ARG A 5 14.40 -9.56 2.93
CA ARG A 5 15.48 -9.11 2.04
C ARG A 5 15.33 -7.64 1.68
N ALA A 6 16.40 -7.02 1.16
CA ALA A 6 16.32 -5.67 0.60
C ALA A 6 15.34 -5.64 -0.57
N LEU A 7 14.53 -4.58 -0.64
CA LEU A 7 13.68 -4.32 -1.81
C LEU A 7 14.60 -3.92 -2.97
N GLN A 8 14.60 -4.69 -4.06
CA GLN A 8 15.44 -4.42 -5.22
C GLN A 8 14.85 -3.32 -6.11
N THR A 9 15.72 -2.57 -6.78
CA THR A 9 15.34 -1.56 -7.77
C THR A 9 14.54 -2.22 -8.91
N GLY A 10 13.22 -1.98 -8.94
CA GLY A 10 12.30 -2.60 -9.89
C GLY A 10 11.26 -3.54 -9.24
N GLU A 11 11.42 -3.89 -7.97
CA GLU A 11 10.36 -4.55 -7.20
C GLU A 11 9.25 -3.54 -6.88
N SER A 12 8.05 -3.80 -7.40
CA SER A 12 6.87 -3.00 -7.10
C SER A 12 6.09 -3.66 -5.97
N LEU A 13 5.58 -2.84 -5.04
CA LEU A 13 4.71 -3.26 -3.94
C LEU A 13 3.31 -2.72 -4.20
N THR A 14 2.32 -3.58 -4.12
CA THR A 14 0.91 -3.20 -4.18
C THR A 14 0.35 -3.10 -2.77
N PHE A 15 -0.18 -1.93 -2.44
CA PHE A 15 -0.90 -1.68 -1.20
C PHE A 15 -2.39 -1.80 -1.42
N THR A 16 -3.08 -2.24 -0.39
CA THR A 16 -4.55 -2.29 -0.38
C THR A 16 -5.06 -1.79 0.96
N ALA A 17 -5.83 -0.71 0.90
CA ALA A 17 -6.52 -0.11 2.03
C ALA A 17 -8.01 -0.45 1.95
N GLU A 18 -8.54 -1.08 3.00
CA GLU A 18 -9.94 -1.51 3.09
C GLU A 18 -10.57 -0.92 4.35
N THR A 19 -11.80 -0.43 4.25
CA THR A 19 -12.56 0.14 5.38
C THR A 19 -13.98 -0.40 5.42
N GLY A 20 -14.50 -0.58 6.64
CA GLY A 20 -15.86 -1.07 6.89
C GLY A 20 -16.04 -2.59 6.74
N PRO A 21 -17.26 -3.10 7.00
CA PRO A 21 -17.57 -4.54 7.03
C PRO A 21 -17.72 -5.18 5.64
N LYS A 22 -17.92 -4.37 4.58
CA LYS A 22 -18.02 -4.80 3.19
C LYS A 22 -17.19 -3.86 2.30
N PRO A 23 -15.86 -3.99 2.29
CA PRO A 23 -15.00 -3.19 1.42
C PRO A 23 -15.30 -3.48 -0.05
N SER A 24 -15.43 -2.44 -0.88
CA SER A 24 -15.58 -2.58 -2.33
C SER A 24 -15.06 -1.34 -3.06
N LEU A 25 -14.55 -1.56 -4.27
CA LEU A 25 -14.06 -0.46 -5.13
C LEU A 25 -15.19 0.49 -5.52
N GLN A 26 -16.39 -0.03 -5.79
CA GLN A 26 -17.57 0.78 -6.13
C GLN A 26 -18.02 1.68 -4.98
N ALA A 27 -17.95 1.20 -3.73
CA ALA A 27 -18.32 2.00 -2.57
C ALA A 27 -17.20 2.93 -2.08
N LYS A 28 -16.04 2.97 -2.76
CA LYS A 28 -14.83 3.69 -2.31
C LYS A 28 -14.35 3.29 -0.90
N THR A 29 -14.74 2.09 -0.47
CA THR A 29 -14.33 1.49 0.80
C THR A 29 -13.15 0.53 0.64
N GLN A 30 -12.65 0.38 -0.59
CA GLN A 30 -11.41 -0.29 -0.93
C GLN A 30 -10.60 0.58 -1.88
N ALA A 31 -9.29 0.66 -1.65
CA ALA A 31 -8.34 1.29 -2.55
C ALA A 31 -7.14 0.36 -2.74
N VAL A 32 -6.78 0.11 -4.00
CA VAL A 32 -5.57 -0.64 -4.37
C VAL A 32 -4.67 0.33 -5.11
N PHE A 33 -3.42 0.43 -4.69
CA PHE A 33 -2.46 1.38 -5.24
C PHE A 33 -1.04 0.84 -5.12
N ASP A 34 -0.22 1.07 -6.13
CA ASP A 34 1.15 0.61 -6.14
C ASP A 34 2.10 1.64 -5.53
N ILE A 35 3.28 1.17 -5.12
CA ILE A 35 4.38 2.02 -4.73
C ILE A 35 4.87 2.81 -5.94
N SER A 36 5.09 4.10 -5.74
CA SER A 36 5.56 5.04 -6.75
C SER A 36 6.62 5.96 -6.17
N THR A 37 7.32 6.70 -7.03
CA THR A 37 8.25 7.76 -6.62
C THR A 37 7.54 9.11 -6.48
N THR A 38 6.32 9.23 -6.98
CA THR A 38 5.51 10.46 -6.98
C THR A 38 4.21 10.26 -6.21
N ALA A 39 3.81 11.27 -5.45
CA ALA A 39 2.51 11.29 -4.77
C ALA A 39 1.42 11.78 -5.73
N SER A 40 0.22 11.19 -5.64
CA SER A 40 -0.99 11.73 -6.25
C SER A 40 -1.89 12.35 -5.20
N ASN A 41 -2.49 13.51 -5.53
CA ASN A 41 -3.41 14.22 -4.63
C ASN A 41 -4.88 13.82 -4.84
N SER A 42 -5.18 13.16 -5.96
CA SER A 42 -6.55 12.78 -6.37
C SER A 42 -6.91 11.34 -6.01
N THR A 43 -5.92 10.49 -5.73
CA THR A 43 -6.06 9.06 -5.46
C THR A 43 -5.18 8.64 -4.29
N TRP A 44 -5.38 7.41 -3.81
CA TRP A 44 -4.43 6.84 -2.86
C TRP A 44 -3.06 6.69 -3.51
N SER A 45 -2.00 6.96 -2.75
CA SER A 45 -0.62 6.88 -3.23
C SER A 45 0.31 6.36 -2.14
N ALA A 46 1.27 5.52 -2.53
CA ALA A 46 2.37 5.08 -1.69
C ALA A 46 3.68 5.59 -2.30
N VAL A 47 4.39 6.46 -1.60
CA VAL A 47 5.68 7.00 -2.05
C VAL A 47 6.81 6.39 -1.25
N GLN A 48 7.74 5.73 -1.93
CA GLN A 48 8.97 5.26 -1.29
C GLN A 48 9.80 6.46 -0.82
N GLN A 49 10.08 6.55 0.47
CA GLN A 49 10.92 7.60 1.06
C GLN A 49 12.37 7.15 1.17
N SER A 50 12.59 5.99 1.80
CA SER A 50 13.91 5.41 2.00
C SER A 50 13.82 3.90 2.01
N THR A 51 14.90 3.25 1.58
CA THR A 51 15.04 1.80 1.61
C THR A 51 16.37 1.48 2.25
N ASP A 52 16.31 0.63 3.26
CA ASP A 52 17.45 0.04 3.95
C ASP A 52 17.66 -1.41 3.47
N SER A 53 18.66 -2.09 4.02
CA SER A 53 19.03 -3.47 3.67
C SER A 53 17.92 -4.50 3.90
N SER A 54 16.93 -4.22 4.76
CA SER A 54 15.77 -5.09 4.98
C SER A 54 14.49 -4.32 5.32
N SER A 55 14.51 -3.00 5.27
CA SER A 55 13.36 -2.18 5.67
C SER A 55 13.07 -1.13 4.60
N VAL A 56 11.80 -0.80 4.42
CA VAL A 56 11.39 0.32 3.57
C VAL A 56 10.50 1.26 4.36
N SER A 57 10.75 2.55 4.19
CA SER A 57 9.90 3.63 4.63
C SER A 57 9.08 4.12 3.45
N VAL A 58 7.76 4.14 3.64
CA VAL A 58 6.80 4.53 2.60
C VAL A 58 5.83 5.53 3.21
N SER A 59 5.67 6.67 2.53
CA SER A 59 4.66 7.67 2.84
C SER A 59 3.38 7.33 2.08
N ILE A 60 2.28 7.11 2.80
CA ILE A 60 0.98 6.82 2.20
C ILE A 60 0.09 8.06 2.33
N SER A 61 -0.50 8.48 1.21
CA SER A 61 -1.42 9.60 1.13
C SER A 61 -2.80 9.12 0.69
N SER A 62 -3.83 9.49 1.44
CA SER A 62 -5.23 9.27 1.08
C SER A 62 -5.81 10.50 0.37
N PRO A 63 -6.71 10.33 -0.60
CA PRO A 63 -7.38 11.46 -1.23
C PRO A 63 -8.41 12.10 -0.28
N ALA A 64 -8.73 13.37 -0.51
CA ALA A 64 -9.68 14.13 0.32
C ALA A 64 -11.11 13.55 0.34
N ASN A 65 -11.45 12.70 -0.65
CA ASN A 65 -12.75 12.03 -0.76
C ASN A 65 -12.73 10.58 -0.25
N ALA A 66 -11.69 10.17 0.47
CA ALA A 66 -11.63 8.86 1.11
C ALA A 66 -12.70 8.74 2.21
N ALA A 67 -13.30 7.55 2.34
CA ALA A 67 -14.29 7.28 3.37
C ALA A 67 -13.69 7.40 4.78
N ILE A 68 -14.36 8.07 5.70
CA ILE A 68 -13.83 8.22 7.07
C ILE A 68 -14.10 6.91 7.84
N GLY A 69 -13.06 6.35 8.46
CA GLY A 69 -13.19 5.15 9.28
C GLY A 69 -11.87 4.47 9.59
N ARG A 70 -11.95 3.28 10.21
CA ARG A 70 -10.81 2.43 10.51
C ARG A 70 -10.40 1.65 9.25
N TYR A 71 -9.15 1.81 8.83
CA TYR A 71 -8.62 1.18 7.63
C TYR A 71 -7.72 0.00 7.96
N LYS A 72 -8.02 -1.14 7.35
CA LYS A 72 -7.08 -2.26 7.26
C LYS A 72 -6.13 -2.01 6.10
N LEU A 73 -4.84 -1.87 6.40
CA LEU A 73 -3.81 -1.72 5.38
C LEU A 73 -3.07 -3.03 5.18
N SER A 74 -2.90 -3.44 3.93
CA SER A 74 -2.12 -4.61 3.56
C SER A 74 -1.16 -4.30 2.41
N VAL A 75 -0.08 -5.06 2.33
CA VAL A 75 0.93 -4.96 1.26
C VAL A 75 1.20 -6.32 0.66
N GLN A 76 1.45 -6.35 -0.64
CA GLN A 76 1.89 -7.55 -1.36
C GLN A 76 2.89 -7.16 -2.46
N PRO A 77 3.90 -7.98 -2.78
CA PRO A 77 4.73 -7.76 -3.95
C PRO A 77 3.94 -7.91 -5.25
N ALA A 78 4.17 -7.01 -6.20
CA ALA A 78 3.54 -7.04 -7.52
C ALA A 78 4.18 -8.10 -8.44
N SER A 79 5.44 -8.46 -8.20
CA SER A 79 6.20 -9.38 -9.04
C SER A 79 5.95 -10.85 -8.68
N GLY A 80 5.02 -11.49 -9.40
CA GLY A 80 5.02 -12.88 -9.93
C GLY A 80 5.39 -14.11 -9.08
N GLY A 81 5.94 -13.98 -7.88
CA GLY A 81 6.15 -15.08 -6.95
C GLY A 81 4.91 -15.29 -6.07
N SER A 82 4.77 -16.46 -5.45
CA SER A 82 3.76 -16.75 -4.40
C SER A 82 3.95 -15.90 -3.13
N ALA A 83 4.11 -14.59 -3.28
CA ALA A 83 4.28 -13.67 -2.19
C ALA A 83 2.92 -13.38 -1.57
N SER A 84 2.79 -13.75 -0.29
CA SER A 84 1.57 -13.64 0.46
C SER A 84 1.31 -12.19 0.90
N ARG A 85 0.05 -11.79 0.78
CA ARG A 85 -0.43 -10.50 1.26
C ARG A 85 -0.22 -10.40 2.77
N SER A 86 0.54 -9.39 3.18
CA SER A 86 0.86 -9.13 4.59
C SER A 86 0.02 -7.97 5.11
N THR A 87 -0.61 -8.14 6.28
CA THR A 87 -1.38 -7.07 6.92
C THR A 87 -0.42 -6.18 7.71
N LEU A 88 -0.42 -4.88 7.43
CA LEU A 88 0.41 -3.88 8.11
C LEU A 88 -0.24 -3.35 9.39
N GLY A 89 -1.57 -3.37 9.45
CA GLY A 89 -2.31 -2.93 10.63
C GLY A 89 -3.81 -2.80 10.36
N THR A 90 -4.54 -2.52 11.44
CA THR A 90 -5.98 -2.23 11.45
C THR A 90 -6.29 -1.08 12.36
#